data_AF-D8F4T9-F1
#
_entry.id   AF-D8F4T9-F1
#
_cell.length_a   1.000
_cell.length_b   1.000
_cell.length_c   1.000
_cell.angle_alpha   90.00
_cell.angle_beta   90.00
_cell.angle_gamma   90.00
#
_symmetry.space_group_name_H-M   'P 1'
#
loop_
_entity.id
_entity.type
_entity.pdbx_description
1 polymer ?
#
loop_
_entity_poly.entity_id
_entity_poly.type
_entity_poly.pdbx_seq_one_letter_code
_entity_poly.pdbx_strand_id
1 'polypeptide(L)'
;MTTKSSTNPEIGILELIDPAKCYEFFREKKWPCGICCPKCTSNRVKKNGHKRNAPLCRNYKCNNCGCRFNDFTGTILARKHHPIRVWIVMLYLMGLNLSNRQIAAELDLNPDVAHRMTILLRSEIAARKPGCKVSGVVECDEVYVIAGHKGHPEKVRQKGRAPRCRALKGAPGRGTLEKKNLLSSESLNVPGMSPFLCFQTLNKNHRTDFAVCYTPGL
;
A
#
# COMPACT_ATOMS: atom_id res chain seq x y z
N MET A 1 -38.77 -1.83 -19.25
CA MET A 1 -38.47 -0.39 -19.49
C MET A 1 -37.15 -0.06 -18.82
N THR A 2 -36.03 -0.17 -19.53
CA THR A 2 -34.71 0.22 -19.03
C THR A 2 -34.51 1.70 -19.32
N THR A 3 -34.47 2.53 -18.29
CA THR A 3 -34.16 3.95 -18.39
C THR A 3 -32.71 4.11 -18.85
N LYS A 4 -32.53 4.62 -20.08
CA LYS A 4 -31.25 5.13 -20.55
C LYS A 4 -30.96 6.40 -19.75
N SER A 5 -30.05 6.31 -18.77
CA SER A 5 -29.50 7.49 -18.12
C SER A 5 -28.54 8.18 -19.10
N SER A 6 -28.92 9.38 -19.48
CA SER A 6 -28.16 10.45 -20.14
C SER A 6 -26.63 10.33 -19.97
N THR A 7 -25.93 10.07 -21.07
CA THR A 7 -24.46 10.16 -21.17
C THR A 7 -24.07 11.62 -21.41
N ASN A 8 -23.75 12.35 -20.35
CA ASN A 8 -22.74 13.40 -20.48
C ASN A 8 -21.42 12.68 -20.82
N PRO A 9 -20.62 13.14 -21.80
CA PRO A 9 -19.29 12.59 -22.00
C PRO A 9 -18.41 13.14 -20.87
N GLU A 10 -18.54 12.57 -19.68
CA GLU A 10 -17.54 12.72 -18.63
C GLU A 10 -16.27 12.06 -19.17
N ILE A 11 -15.36 12.88 -19.72
CA ILE A 11 -14.08 12.42 -20.23
C ILE A 11 -13.33 11.80 -19.05
N GLY A 12 -13.30 10.47 -19.01
CA GLY A 12 -12.61 9.75 -17.96
C GLY A 12 -11.10 9.97 -18.06
N ILE A 13 -10.43 10.18 -16.93
CA ILE A 13 -8.97 10.40 -16.89
C ILE A 13 -8.18 9.29 -17.60
N LEU A 14 -8.72 8.07 -17.65
CA LEU A 14 -8.12 6.92 -18.31
C LEU A 14 -8.13 6.99 -19.85
N GLU A 15 -9.03 7.79 -20.45
CA GLU A 15 -9.12 7.98 -21.90
C GLU A 15 -8.05 8.95 -22.41
N LEU A 16 -7.70 9.94 -21.58
CA LEU A 16 -6.63 10.90 -21.88
C LEU A 16 -5.22 10.29 -21.81
N ILE A 17 -5.08 9.15 -21.14
CA ILE A 17 -3.79 8.53 -20.86
C ILE A 17 -3.47 7.46 -21.88
N ASP A 18 -2.46 7.75 -22.70
CA ASP A 18 -1.94 6.82 -23.68
C ASP A 18 -1.32 5.58 -22.99
N PRO A 19 -1.84 4.37 -23.26
CA PRO A 19 -1.29 3.16 -22.69
C PRO A 19 0.14 2.88 -23.15
N ALA A 20 0.57 3.30 -24.34
CA ALA A 20 1.93 3.05 -24.82
C ALA A 20 2.95 3.81 -23.97
N LYS A 21 2.74 5.12 -23.77
CA LYS A 21 3.55 5.94 -22.85
C LYS A 21 3.59 5.39 -21.42
N CYS A 22 2.48 4.81 -20.92
CA CYS A 22 2.46 4.17 -19.60
C CYS A 22 3.46 3.01 -19.50
N TYR A 23 3.56 2.16 -20.55
CA TYR A 23 4.52 1.06 -20.56
C TYR A 23 5.96 1.56 -20.69
N GLU A 24 6.20 2.64 -21.45
CA GLU A 24 7.53 3.25 -21.58
C GLU A 24 8.00 3.83 -20.26
N PHE A 25 7.17 4.66 -19.61
CA PHE A 25 7.43 5.20 -18.28
C PHE A 25 7.72 4.09 -17.27
N PHE A 26 6.91 3.03 -17.28
CA PHE A 26 7.12 1.89 -16.38
C PHE A 26 8.45 1.18 -16.62
N ARG A 27 8.86 1.01 -17.89
CA ARG A 27 10.16 0.39 -18.24
C ARG A 27 11.34 1.25 -17.81
N GLU A 28 11.26 2.56 -18.04
CA GLU A 28 12.30 3.51 -17.64
C GLU A 28 12.54 3.46 -16.12
N LYS A 29 11.46 3.51 -15.32
CA LYS A 29 11.56 3.47 -13.86
C LYS A 29 12.03 2.11 -13.32
N LYS A 30 11.69 1.01 -14.00
CA LYS A 30 12.12 -0.32 -13.58
C LYS A 30 13.58 -0.60 -13.93
N TRP A 31 14.03 -0.15 -15.10
CA TRP A 31 15.32 -0.45 -15.69
C TRP A 31 16.04 0.82 -16.17
N PRO A 32 16.53 1.66 -15.23
CA PRO A 32 17.18 2.93 -15.58
C PRO A 32 18.47 2.71 -16.38
N CYS A 33 19.20 1.62 -16.12
CA CYS A 33 20.45 1.28 -16.79
C CYS A 33 20.28 0.23 -17.91
N GLY A 34 19.05 0.04 -18.39
CA GLY A 34 18.74 -0.99 -19.39
C GLY A 34 18.25 -2.32 -18.81
N ILE A 35 17.79 -3.20 -19.70
CA ILE A 35 17.03 -4.40 -19.35
C ILE A 35 17.96 -5.51 -18.82
N CYS A 36 17.71 -5.97 -17.59
CA CYS A 36 18.46 -7.04 -16.94
C CYS A 36 17.55 -8.22 -16.55
N CYS A 37 18.03 -9.48 -16.63
CA CYS A 37 17.26 -10.64 -16.15
C CYS A 37 17.12 -10.56 -14.62
N PRO A 38 15.90 -10.71 -14.07
CA PRO A 38 15.68 -10.65 -12.62
C PRO A 38 16.30 -11.83 -11.85
N LYS A 39 16.68 -12.92 -12.53
CA LYS A 39 17.24 -14.13 -11.89
C LYS A 39 18.76 -14.11 -11.80
N CYS A 40 19.46 -13.68 -12.85
CA CYS A 40 20.92 -13.75 -12.94
C CYS A 40 21.59 -12.40 -13.21
N THR A 41 20.82 -11.31 -13.17
CA THR A 41 21.25 -9.91 -13.36
C THR A 41 22.01 -9.60 -14.66
N SER A 42 22.14 -10.55 -15.58
CA SER A 42 22.83 -10.34 -16.85
C SER A 42 22.04 -9.41 -17.78
N ASN A 43 22.76 -8.60 -18.55
CA ASN A 43 22.25 -7.73 -19.61
C ASN A 43 22.03 -8.44 -20.96
N ARG A 44 22.39 -9.73 -21.06
CA ARG A 44 22.22 -10.56 -22.27
C ARG A 44 20.77 -11.02 -22.43
N VAL A 45 19.89 -10.10 -22.81
CA VAL A 45 18.44 -10.30 -22.91
C VAL A 45 17.95 -10.08 -24.34
N LYS A 46 17.20 -11.05 -24.89
CA LYS A 46 16.54 -10.96 -26.21
C LYS A 46 15.04 -10.67 -26.03
N LYS A 47 14.50 -9.80 -26.90
CA LYS A 47 13.04 -9.55 -27.02
C LYS A 47 12.36 -10.78 -27.62
N ASN A 48 11.36 -11.33 -26.96
CA ASN A 48 10.68 -12.58 -27.30
C ASN A 48 9.17 -12.37 -27.52
N GLY A 49 8.83 -11.37 -28.34
CA GLY A 49 7.45 -11.01 -28.66
C GLY A 49 6.70 -10.32 -27.53
N HIS A 50 5.37 -10.43 -27.56
CA HIS A 50 4.46 -9.73 -26.66
C HIS A 50 3.53 -10.69 -25.92
N LYS A 51 2.92 -10.22 -24.82
CA LYS A 51 1.92 -10.98 -24.08
C LYS A 51 0.62 -11.05 -24.87
N ARG A 52 0.04 -12.25 -25.01
CA ARG A 52 -1.21 -12.49 -25.78
C ARG A 52 -2.35 -11.52 -25.42
N ASN A 53 -2.59 -11.31 -24.13
CA ASN A 53 -3.70 -10.49 -23.64
C ASN A 53 -3.29 -9.02 -23.39
N ALA A 54 -2.05 -8.64 -23.71
CA ALA A 54 -1.54 -7.28 -23.53
C ALA A 54 -0.41 -7.02 -24.56
N PRO A 55 -0.75 -6.61 -25.79
CA PRO A 55 0.22 -6.50 -26.88
C PRO A 55 1.32 -5.47 -26.60
N LEU A 56 1.03 -4.45 -25.79
CA LEU A 56 2.03 -3.45 -25.37
C LEU A 56 3.03 -3.99 -24.35
N CYS A 57 2.73 -5.12 -23.69
CA CYS A 57 3.61 -5.77 -22.73
C CYS A 57 4.60 -6.69 -23.46
N ARG A 58 5.89 -6.43 -23.28
CA ARG A 58 6.98 -7.17 -23.92
C ARG A 58 7.38 -8.38 -23.08
N ASN A 59 7.63 -9.48 -23.78
CA ASN A 59 8.27 -10.67 -23.22
C ASN A 59 9.76 -10.67 -23.57
N TYR A 60 10.56 -11.17 -22.65
CA TYR A 60 12.01 -11.23 -22.72
C TYR A 60 12.48 -12.64 -22.43
N LYS A 61 13.59 -13.03 -23.07
CA LYS A 61 14.31 -14.27 -22.79
C LYS A 61 15.77 -13.93 -22.51
N CYS A 62 16.30 -14.39 -21.38
CA CYS A 62 17.71 -14.27 -21.07
C CYS A 62 18.51 -15.35 -21.81
N ASN A 63 19.61 -14.96 -22.43
CA ASN A 63 20.51 -15.88 -23.11
C ASN A 63 21.51 -16.56 -22.15
N ASN A 64 21.73 -15.99 -20.96
CA ASN A 64 22.65 -16.56 -19.97
C ASN A 64 22.02 -17.74 -19.21
N CYS A 65 20.83 -17.53 -18.62
CA CYS A 65 20.16 -18.55 -17.79
C CYS A 65 18.89 -19.14 -18.42
N GLY A 66 18.52 -18.72 -19.64
CA GLY A 66 17.29 -19.18 -20.30
C GLY A 66 15.99 -18.65 -19.69
N CYS A 67 16.05 -17.81 -18.64
CA CYS A 67 14.87 -17.26 -17.95
C CYS A 67 13.94 -16.56 -18.94
N ARG A 68 12.63 -16.82 -18.88
CA ARG A 68 11.60 -16.00 -19.56
C ARG A 68 10.97 -15.08 -18.55
N PHE A 69 10.87 -13.80 -18.88
CA PHE A 69 10.24 -12.79 -18.03
C PHE A 69 9.56 -11.72 -18.87
N ASN A 70 8.72 -10.90 -18.25
CA ASN A 70 8.00 -9.80 -18.89
C ASN A 70 8.23 -8.48 -18.15
N ASP A 71 7.67 -7.39 -18.67
CA ASP A 71 7.76 -6.07 -18.04
C ASP A 71 7.32 -6.11 -16.55
N PHE A 72 6.29 -6.88 -16.21
CA PHE A 72 5.75 -6.96 -14.84
C PHE A 72 6.44 -7.99 -13.93
N THR A 73 7.41 -8.76 -14.43
CA THR A 73 8.03 -9.83 -13.63
C THR A 73 8.81 -9.22 -12.46
N GLY A 74 8.58 -9.73 -11.24
CA GLY A 74 9.18 -9.20 -10.02
C GLY A 74 8.50 -7.93 -9.49
N THR A 75 7.34 -7.55 -10.02
CA THR A 75 6.54 -6.44 -9.49
C THR A 75 5.16 -6.91 -9.02
N ILE A 76 4.50 -6.05 -8.25
CA ILE A 76 3.14 -6.26 -7.70
C ILE A 76 2.08 -6.48 -8.80
N LEU A 77 2.40 -6.09 -10.04
CA LEU A 77 1.53 -6.12 -11.20
C LEU A 77 1.56 -7.48 -11.92
N ALA A 78 2.53 -8.35 -11.62
CA ALA A 78 2.76 -9.60 -12.36
C ALA A 78 1.52 -10.52 -12.45
N ARG A 79 0.72 -10.56 -11.39
CA ARG A 79 -0.44 -11.47 -11.24
C ARG A 79 -1.77 -10.73 -11.27
N LYS A 80 -1.78 -9.46 -11.68
CA LYS A 80 -3.00 -8.63 -11.68
C LYS A 80 -3.46 -8.40 -13.11
N HIS A 81 -4.79 -8.39 -13.28
CA HIS A 81 -5.42 -8.28 -14.59
C HIS A 81 -5.73 -6.83 -15.00
N HIS A 82 -5.70 -5.88 -14.07
CA HIS A 82 -5.96 -4.48 -14.37
C HIS A 82 -4.84 -3.88 -15.24
N PRO A 83 -5.19 -3.04 -16.23
CA PRO A 83 -4.23 -2.43 -17.14
C PRO A 83 -3.29 -1.47 -16.41
N ILE A 84 -2.07 -1.30 -16.93
CA ILE A 84 -1.03 -0.47 -16.28
C ILE A 84 -1.47 0.98 -16.03
N ARG A 85 -2.25 1.57 -16.95
CA ARG A 85 -2.77 2.94 -16.82
C ARG A 85 -3.55 3.14 -15.51
N VAL A 86 -4.37 2.17 -15.12
CA VAL A 86 -5.17 2.22 -13.89
C VAL A 86 -4.25 2.27 -12.68
N TRP A 87 -3.18 1.49 -12.67
CA TRP A 87 -2.22 1.48 -11.55
C TRP A 87 -1.43 2.78 -11.44
N ILE A 88 -1.00 3.37 -12.58
CA ILE A 88 -0.27 4.64 -12.60
C ILE A 88 -1.16 5.78 -12.09
N VAL A 89 -2.39 5.87 -12.59
CA VAL A 89 -3.32 6.92 -12.14
C VAL A 89 -3.72 6.70 -10.68
N MET A 90 -3.98 5.46 -10.26
CA MET A 90 -4.25 5.15 -8.85
C MET A 90 -3.11 5.62 -7.94
N LEU A 91 -1.86 5.37 -8.34
CA LEU A 91 -0.68 5.84 -7.61
C LEU A 91 -0.63 7.37 -7.54
N TYR A 92 -0.91 8.06 -8.64
CA TYR A 92 -0.97 9.53 -8.70
C TYR A 92 -2.07 10.10 -7.78
N LEU A 93 -3.30 9.60 -7.89
CA LEU A 93 -4.43 10.04 -7.06
C LEU A 93 -4.23 9.73 -5.57
N MET A 94 -3.57 8.61 -5.27
CA MET A 94 -3.18 8.27 -3.90
C MET A 94 -2.11 9.25 -3.35
N GLY A 95 -1.19 9.73 -4.20
CA GLY A 95 -0.22 10.77 -3.84
C GLY A 95 -0.87 12.14 -3.58
N LEU A 96 -2.01 12.42 -4.22
CA LEU A 96 -2.86 13.59 -3.95
C LEU A 96 -3.76 13.42 -2.72
N ASN A 97 -3.63 12.31 -1.97
CA ASN A 97 -4.42 12.00 -0.77
C ASN A 97 -5.94 11.98 -0.98
N LEU A 98 -6.41 11.64 -2.19
CA LEU A 98 -7.84 11.46 -2.47
C LEU A 98 -8.41 10.26 -1.70
N SER A 99 -9.71 10.33 -1.39
CA SER A 99 -10.39 9.22 -0.73
C SER A 99 -10.52 8.02 -1.68
N ASN A 100 -10.50 6.79 -1.14
CA ASN A 100 -10.64 5.58 -1.95
C ASN A 100 -11.95 5.56 -2.78
N ARG A 101 -13.00 6.25 -2.31
CA ARG A 101 -14.27 6.36 -3.04
C ARG A 101 -14.16 7.32 -4.23
N GLN A 102 -13.49 8.45 -4.07
CA GLN A 102 -13.22 9.35 -5.20
C GLN A 102 -12.32 8.67 -6.22
N ILE A 103 -11.26 8.00 -5.76
CA ILE A 103 -10.37 7.24 -6.67
C ILE A 103 -11.16 6.16 -7.44
N ALA A 104 -12.12 5.50 -6.79
CA ALA A 104 -12.99 4.54 -7.45
C ALA A 104 -13.87 5.19 -8.52
N ALA A 105 -14.45 6.36 -8.23
CA ALA A 105 -15.26 7.11 -9.21
C ALA A 105 -14.42 7.58 -10.41
N GLU A 106 -13.25 8.19 -10.17
CA GLU A 106 -12.36 8.69 -11.23
C GLU A 106 -11.84 7.59 -12.16
N LEU A 107 -11.65 6.38 -11.63
CA LEU A 107 -11.14 5.23 -12.38
C LEU A 107 -12.25 4.32 -12.93
N ASP A 108 -13.51 4.65 -12.70
CA ASP A 108 -14.68 3.80 -12.96
C ASP A 108 -14.48 2.36 -12.44
N LEU A 109 -14.06 2.26 -11.18
CA LEU A 109 -13.84 1.00 -10.47
C LEU A 109 -14.88 0.81 -9.37
N ASN A 110 -15.19 -0.46 -9.08
CA ASN A 110 -15.92 -0.78 -7.86
C ASN A 110 -15.12 -0.31 -6.63
N PRO A 111 -15.74 0.39 -5.66
CA PRO A 111 -15.08 0.88 -4.45
C PRO A 111 -14.29 -0.19 -3.68
N ASP A 112 -14.77 -1.44 -3.65
CA ASP A 112 -14.08 -2.56 -2.98
C ASP A 112 -12.83 -3.02 -3.73
N VAL A 113 -12.84 -2.91 -5.07
CA VAL A 113 -11.66 -3.18 -5.90
C VAL A 113 -10.63 -2.08 -5.68
N ALA A 114 -11.04 -0.81 -5.76
CA ALA A 114 -10.17 0.33 -5.50
C ALA A 114 -9.54 0.21 -4.11
N HIS A 115 -10.33 -0.07 -3.07
CA HIS A 115 -9.83 -0.25 -1.70
C HIS A 115 -8.77 -1.36 -1.59
N ARG A 116 -9.01 -2.54 -2.18
CA ARG A 116 -8.03 -3.64 -2.21
C ARG A 116 -6.75 -3.25 -2.93
N MET A 117 -6.86 -2.50 -4.02
CA MET A 117 -5.71 -1.99 -4.76
C MET A 117 -4.90 -0.99 -3.90
N THR A 118 -5.57 -0.06 -3.21
CA THR A 118 -4.86 0.92 -2.36
C THR A 118 -4.18 0.26 -1.17
N ILE A 119 -4.80 -0.76 -0.56
CA ILE A 119 -4.16 -1.52 0.53
C ILE A 119 -2.87 -2.17 0.03
N LEU A 120 -2.93 -2.85 -1.13
CA LEU A 120 -1.77 -3.51 -1.71
C LEU A 120 -0.63 -2.52 -2.02
N LEU A 121 -0.96 -1.36 -2.60
CA LEU A 121 0.02 -0.33 -2.88
C LEU A 121 0.67 0.21 -1.61
N ARG A 122 -0.14 0.50 -0.58
CA ARG A 122 0.35 1.00 0.70
C ARG A 122 1.24 -0.02 1.42
N SER A 123 0.87 -1.30 1.42
CA SER A 123 1.69 -2.34 2.06
C SER A 123 3.05 -2.49 1.37
N GLU A 124 3.09 -2.37 0.04
CA GLU A 124 4.31 -2.51 -0.74
C GLU A 124 5.22 -1.29 -0.61
N ILE A 125 4.65 -0.09 -0.54
CA ILE A 125 5.40 1.14 -0.23
C ILE A 125 5.99 1.06 1.18
N ALA A 126 5.18 0.60 2.16
CA ALA A 126 5.64 0.45 3.54
C ALA A 126 6.77 -0.58 3.67
N ALA A 127 6.65 -1.73 2.98
CA ALA A 127 7.68 -2.78 2.98
C ALA A 127 8.99 -2.34 2.33
N ARG A 128 8.95 -1.43 1.36
CA ARG A 128 10.13 -0.90 0.67
C ARG A 128 10.74 0.31 1.35
N LYS A 129 10.04 0.95 2.29
CA LYS A 129 10.55 2.10 3.01
C LYS A 129 11.74 1.65 3.86
N PRO A 130 12.96 2.16 3.62
CA PRO A 130 14.11 1.79 4.42
C PRO A 130 13.87 2.21 5.87
N GLY A 131 14.30 1.37 6.82
CA GLY A 131 14.36 1.78 8.22
C GLY A 131 15.29 2.99 8.35
N CYS A 132 14.83 4.04 9.01
CA CYS A 132 15.69 5.17 9.35
C CYS A 132 16.37 4.88 10.69
N LYS A 133 17.71 5.00 10.72
CA LYS A 133 18.45 5.09 11.98
C LYS A 133 18.62 6.57 12.26
N VAL A 134 17.95 7.06 13.30
CA VAL A 134 18.09 8.44 13.76
C VAL A 134 19.21 8.52 14.81
N SER A 135 20.01 9.58 14.77
CA SER A 135 21.11 9.84 15.71
C SER A 135 21.16 11.33 16.04
N GLY A 136 21.57 11.66 17.27
CA GLY A 136 21.63 13.05 17.74
C GLY A 136 20.33 13.48 18.43
N VAL A 137 20.04 14.78 18.39
CA VAL A 137 18.79 15.34 18.92
C VAL A 137 17.65 15.01 17.95
N VAL A 138 16.63 14.30 18.43
CA VAL A 138 15.48 13.86 17.63
C VAL A 138 14.24 14.52 18.19
N GLU A 139 13.47 15.16 17.32
CA GLU A 139 12.14 15.69 17.64
C GLU A 139 11.07 14.66 17.24
N CYS A 140 10.11 14.46 18.13
CA CYS A 140 9.04 13.49 17.97
C CYS A 140 7.70 14.20 18.14
N ASP A 141 7.00 14.44 17.03
CA ASP A 141 5.64 14.98 17.04
C ASP A 141 4.60 13.84 17.10
N GLU A 142 3.56 14.06 17.90
CA GLU A 142 2.41 13.16 17.97
C GLU A 142 1.24 13.71 17.17
N VAL A 143 0.74 12.92 16.22
CA VAL A 143 -0.50 13.25 15.49
C VAL A 143 -1.61 12.33 15.97
N TYR A 144 -2.68 12.92 16.50
CA TYR A 144 -3.85 12.16 16.92
C TYR A 144 -4.81 11.94 15.75
N VAL A 145 -4.81 10.72 15.21
CA VAL A 145 -5.75 10.31 14.15
C VAL A 145 -6.94 9.57 14.76
N ILE A 146 -8.15 10.03 14.46
CA ILE A 146 -9.38 9.32 14.86
C ILE A 146 -9.57 8.10 13.93
N ALA A 147 -8.99 6.96 14.31
CA ALA A 147 -9.21 5.70 13.62
C ALA A 147 -10.48 4.98 14.13
N GLY A 148 -11.49 4.86 13.26
CA GLY A 148 -12.72 4.09 13.49
C GLY A 148 -13.94 4.90 13.96
N HIS A 149 -15.05 4.22 14.24
CA HIS A 149 -16.32 4.81 14.74
C HIS A 149 -16.23 5.27 16.21
N LYS A 150 -15.07 5.73 16.65
CA LYS A 150 -14.88 6.26 18.01
C LYS A 150 -15.71 7.55 18.10
N GLY A 151 -16.78 7.51 18.90
CA GLY A 151 -17.74 8.61 19.01
C GLY A 151 -18.98 8.51 18.11
N HIS A 152 -19.15 7.45 17.32
CA HIS A 152 -20.36 7.20 16.51
C HIS A 152 -21.08 5.91 16.97
N PRO A 153 -21.82 5.97 18.09
CA PRO A 153 -22.45 4.80 18.68
C PRO A 153 -23.48 4.16 17.75
N GLU A 154 -24.20 4.93 16.93
CA GLU A 154 -25.20 4.37 16.02
C GLU A 154 -24.57 3.48 14.94
N LYS A 155 -23.42 3.89 14.38
CA LYS A 155 -22.69 3.12 13.36
C LYS A 155 -22.05 1.84 13.92
N VAL A 156 -21.74 1.79 15.22
CA VAL A 156 -21.25 0.57 15.90
C VAL A 156 -22.40 -0.41 16.14
N ARG A 157 -23.54 0.09 16.61
CA ARG A 157 -24.77 -0.70 16.81
C ARG A 157 -25.27 -1.34 15.51
N GLN A 158 -25.29 -0.58 14.41
CA GLN A 158 -25.70 -1.11 13.10
C GLN A 158 -24.81 -2.23 12.56
N LYS A 159 -23.52 -2.27 12.95
CA LYS A 159 -22.59 -3.33 12.54
C LYS A 159 -22.65 -4.58 13.44
N GLY A 160 -23.56 -4.63 14.41
CA GLY A 160 -23.72 -5.76 15.33
C GLY A 160 -22.50 -6.04 16.21
N ARG A 161 -21.54 -5.10 16.29
CA ARG A 161 -20.36 -5.25 17.13
C ARG A 161 -20.69 -4.82 18.54
N ALA A 162 -20.35 -5.64 19.54
CA ALA A 162 -20.41 -5.23 20.93
C ALA A 162 -19.61 -3.92 21.11
N PRO A 163 -20.16 -2.92 21.82
CA PRO A 163 -19.42 -1.71 22.10
C PRO A 163 -18.13 -2.09 22.82
N ARG A 164 -16.99 -1.51 22.41
CA ARG A 164 -15.76 -1.65 23.19
C ARG A 164 -16.04 -1.11 24.59
N CYS A 165 -15.93 -1.97 25.60
CA CYS A 165 -16.03 -1.56 26.99
C CYS A 165 -15.03 -0.41 27.23
N ARG A 166 -15.46 0.64 27.93
CA ARG A 166 -14.50 1.63 28.45
C ARG A 166 -13.44 0.86 29.24
N ALA A 167 -12.17 1.30 29.12
CA ALA A 167 -11.06 0.73 29.89
C ALA A 167 -11.47 0.58 31.37
N LEU A 168 -10.94 -0.46 32.02
CA LEU A 168 -11.17 -0.80 33.44
C LEU A 168 -11.39 0.47 34.26
N LYS A 169 -12.44 0.48 35.10
CA LYS A 169 -12.78 1.56 36.04
C LYS A 169 -11.63 1.76 37.06
N GLY A 170 -10.51 2.28 36.60
CA GLY A 170 -9.44 2.80 37.44
C GLY A 170 -9.72 4.24 37.81
N ALA A 171 -9.15 4.68 38.93
CA ALA A 171 -9.20 6.08 39.34
C ALA A 171 -8.74 7.02 38.20
N PRO A 172 -9.32 8.23 38.07
CA PRO A 172 -8.91 9.19 37.05
C PRO A 172 -7.40 9.46 37.15
N GLY A 173 -6.68 9.33 36.04
CA GLY A 173 -5.24 9.62 36.03
C GLY A 173 -4.60 9.35 34.68
N ARG A 174 -3.48 10.04 34.39
CA ARG A 174 -2.63 9.74 33.22
C ARG A 174 -2.00 8.36 33.47
N GLY A 175 -2.14 7.44 32.51
CA GLY A 175 -1.68 6.06 32.67
C GLY A 175 -0.15 5.98 32.73
N THR A 176 0.41 6.00 33.94
CA THR A 176 1.83 5.74 34.20
C THR A 176 2.15 4.25 33.98
N LEU A 177 3.37 3.99 33.50
CA LEU A 177 3.88 2.68 33.10
C LEU A 177 3.74 1.62 34.20
N GLU A 178 3.87 2.04 35.46
CA GLU A 178 3.80 1.18 36.65
C GLU A 178 2.45 0.47 36.80
N LYS A 179 1.33 1.06 36.34
CA LYS A 179 -0.01 0.45 36.46
C LYS A 179 -0.26 -0.69 35.46
N LYS A 180 0.67 -0.97 34.54
CA LYS A 180 0.53 -2.04 33.53
C LYS A 180 1.16 -3.38 33.93
N ASN A 181 1.96 -3.43 35.00
CA ASN A 181 2.71 -4.62 35.42
C ASN A 181 1.92 -5.59 36.32
N LEU A 182 0.64 -5.81 36.03
CA LEU A 182 -0.06 -7.00 36.51
C LEU A 182 -0.72 -7.69 35.32
N LEU A 183 -0.04 -8.70 34.79
CA LEU A 183 -0.57 -10.02 34.40
C LEU A 183 0.31 -10.66 33.32
N SER A 184 0.98 -11.73 33.76
CA SER A 184 1.55 -12.88 33.03
C SER A 184 2.50 -12.61 31.86
N SER A 185 3.78 -12.80 32.13
CA SER A 185 4.79 -13.20 31.15
C SER A 185 4.46 -14.59 30.60
N GLU A 186 3.80 -14.67 29.45
CA GLU A 186 3.87 -15.84 28.58
C GLU A 186 4.79 -15.53 27.42
N SER A 187 6.00 -16.07 27.51
CA SER A 187 6.99 -16.09 26.45
C SER A 187 6.58 -17.10 25.38
N LEU A 188 5.94 -16.63 24.30
CA LEU A 188 5.85 -17.40 23.06
C LEU A 188 7.15 -17.19 22.25
N ASN A 189 8.05 -18.15 22.40
CA ASN A 189 9.28 -18.26 21.61
C ASN A 189 8.91 -18.77 20.21
N VAL A 190 8.95 -17.90 19.19
CA VAL A 190 8.76 -18.28 17.78
C VAL A 190 10.10 -18.15 17.06
N PRO A 191 10.80 -19.26 16.76
CA PRO A 191 12.13 -19.18 16.15
C PRO A 191 12.05 -18.77 14.68
N GLY A 192 12.74 -17.68 14.30
CA GLY A 192 13.04 -17.36 12.89
C GLY A 192 12.74 -15.93 12.39
N MET A 193 12.19 -15.02 13.21
CA MET A 193 11.99 -13.62 12.80
C MET A 193 13.11 -12.71 13.33
N SER A 194 13.91 -12.12 12.43
CA SER A 194 14.83 -11.03 12.78
C SER A 194 14.04 -9.79 13.24
N PRO A 195 14.57 -8.99 14.18
CA PRO A 195 13.82 -7.97 14.89
C PRO A 195 13.51 -6.78 13.99
N PHE A 196 12.35 -6.80 13.35
CA PHE A 196 11.71 -5.58 12.89
C PHE A 196 11.26 -4.80 14.13
N LEU A 197 12.01 -3.76 14.53
CA LEU A 197 11.44 -2.69 15.36
C LEU A 197 10.54 -1.80 14.48
N CYS A 198 9.44 -2.39 14.00
CA CYS A 198 8.19 -1.67 14.03
C CYS A 198 7.64 -1.93 15.43
N PHE A 199 7.80 -0.98 16.35
CA PHE A 199 7.08 -1.03 17.61
C PHE A 199 5.59 -0.78 17.31
N GLN A 200 4.92 -1.79 16.77
CA GLN A 200 3.50 -1.95 17.02
C GLN A 200 3.39 -2.38 18.48
N THR A 201 3.46 -1.42 19.39
CA THR A 201 2.86 -1.63 20.71
C THR A 201 1.36 -1.72 20.50
N LEU A 202 0.87 -2.94 20.23
CA LEU A 202 -0.50 -3.30 20.54
C LEU A 202 -0.62 -3.25 22.06
N ASN A 203 -0.83 -2.05 22.59
CA ASN A 203 -1.36 -1.92 23.93
C ASN A 203 -2.73 -2.65 23.95
N LYS A 204 -3.10 -3.30 25.06
CA LYS A 204 -4.31 -4.15 25.27
C LYS A 204 -5.66 -3.50 24.82
N ASN A 205 -5.64 -2.27 24.33
CA ASN A 205 -6.74 -1.48 23.78
C ASN A 205 -6.81 -1.40 22.24
N HIS A 206 -5.98 -2.14 21.48
CA HIS A 206 -5.89 -2.04 20.01
C HIS A 206 -5.70 -0.59 19.53
N ARG A 207 -4.76 0.14 20.13
CA ARG A 207 -4.39 1.51 19.75
C ARG A 207 -3.18 1.43 18.80
N THR A 208 -3.34 1.87 17.55
CA THR A 208 -2.23 1.97 16.59
C THR A 208 -1.65 3.37 16.69
N ASP A 209 -0.56 3.49 17.44
CA ASP A 209 0.19 4.74 17.55
C ASP A 209 1.26 4.75 16.44
N PHE A 210 1.27 5.78 15.61
CA PHE A 210 2.25 5.99 14.55
C PHE A 210 3.08 7.23 14.90
N ALA A 211 4.36 7.03 15.20
CA ALA A 211 5.31 8.13 15.36
C ALA A 211 6.01 8.39 14.02
N VAL A 212 6.14 9.67 13.64
CA VAL A 212 6.94 10.10 12.49
C VAL A 212 8.11 10.90 13.04
N CYS A 213 9.33 10.42 12.82
CA CYS A 213 10.54 11.10 13.26
C CYS A 213 11.13 11.89 12.09
N TYR A 214 11.48 13.15 12.34
CA TYR A 214 12.23 13.99 11.42
C TYR A 214 13.50 14.49 12.10
N THR A 215 14.57 14.67 11.32
CA THR A 215 15.75 15.42 11.74
C THR A 215 15.58 16.86 11.31
N PRO A 216 15.60 17.85 12.21
CA PRO A 216 15.66 19.25 11.80
C PRO A 216 16.97 19.47 11.03
N GLY A 217 16.86 20.00 9.81
CA GLY A 217 18.02 20.43 9.04
C GLY A 217 18.69 21.61 9.76
N LEU A 218 20.01 21.52 9.91
CA LEU A 218 20.88 22.66 10.18
C LEU A 218 21.02 23.50 8.91
#